data_AF-A0A4Y7SJ23-F1
#
_entry.id   AF-A0A4Y7SJ23-F1
#
_cell.length_a   1.000
_cell.length_b   1.000
_cell.length_c   1.000
_cell.angle_alpha   90.00
_cell.angle_beta   90.00
_cell.angle_gamma   90.00
#
_symmetry.space_group_name_H-M   'P 1'
#
loop_
_entity.id
_entity.type
_entity.pdbx_description
1 polymer ?
#
loop_
_entity_poly.entity_id
_entity_poly.type
_entity_poly.pdbx_seq_one_letter_code
_entity_poly.pdbx_strand_id
1 'polypeptide(L)'
;QIDEAKSALVDLERQFAIDRHFIEEHTMLLSPIRRIPQDVLTLLFHTLVETVERPGFPQLWTLCPPAVRPPVIISQVCIGWRRLALQTPTLW
;
A
#
# COMPACT_ATOMS: atom_id res chain seq x y z
N GLN A 1 8.68 29.07 21.37
CA GLN A 1 7.64 28.52 20.48
C GLN A 1 8.12 28.38 19.03
N ILE A 2 8.54 29.44 18.32
CA ILE A 2 9.04 29.29 16.93
C ILE A 2 10.34 28.49 16.86
N ASP A 3 11.30 28.72 17.75
CA ASP A 3 12.59 28.01 17.71
C ASP A 3 12.48 26.54 18.12
N GLU A 4 11.54 26.22 18.99
CA GLU A 4 11.22 24.85 19.41
C GLU A 4 10.51 24.06 18.28
N ALA A 5 9.65 24.73 17.51
CA ALA A 5 9.07 24.14 16.31
C ALA A 5 10.13 23.90 15.22
N LYS A 6 11.12 24.79 15.09
CA LYS A 6 12.24 24.61 14.16
C LYS A 6 13.16 23.47 14.55
N SER A 7 13.52 23.33 15.84
CA SER A 7 14.34 22.20 16.30
C SER A 7 13.63 20.87 16.08
N ALA A 8 12.32 20.81 16.39
CA ALA A 8 11.51 19.61 16.13
C ALA A 8 11.46 19.25 14.64
N LEU A 9 11.42 20.24 13.74
CA LEU A 9 11.42 20.02 12.29
C LEU A 9 12.76 19.40 11.82
N VAL A 10 13.88 19.94 12.31
CA VAL A 10 15.23 19.42 12.01
C VAL A 10 15.39 17.99 12.51
N ASP A 11 14.92 17.70 13.72
CA ASP A 11 14.97 16.35 14.29
C ASP A 11 14.13 15.36 13.47
N LEU A 12 12.94 15.80 13.01
CA LEU A 12 12.05 14.98 12.19
C LEU A 12 12.65 14.71 10.80
N GLU A 13 13.24 15.72 10.15
CA GLU A 13 13.95 15.56 8.88
C GLU A 13 15.13 14.60 9.00
N ARG A 14 15.87 14.69 10.10
CA ARG A 14 16.98 13.76 10.39
C ARG A 14 16.48 12.34 10.57
N GLN A 15 15.38 12.15 11.31
CA GLN A 15 14.78 10.84 11.49
C GLN A 15 14.31 10.26 10.15
N PHE A 16 13.63 11.05 9.31
CA PHE A 16 13.21 10.62 7.98
C PHE A 16 14.38 10.23 7.08
N ALA A 17 15.51 10.95 7.17
CA ALA A 17 16.70 10.61 6.39
C ALA A 17 17.28 9.25 6.81
N ILE A 18 17.34 8.97 8.12
CA ILE A 18 17.81 7.70 8.67
C ILE A 18 16.88 6.56 8.22
N ASP A 19 15.57 6.72 8.40
CA ASP A 19 14.59 5.69 8.04
C ASP A 19 14.62 5.39 6.54
N ARG A 20 14.74 6.44 5.70
CA ARG A 20 14.86 6.29 4.25
C ARG A 20 16.13 5.53 3.86
N HIS A 21 17.27 5.87 4.47
CA HIS A 21 18.53 5.18 4.20
C HIS A 21 18.46 3.70 4.58
N PHE A 22 17.91 3.38 5.75
CA PHE A 22 17.69 2.01 6.19
C PHE A 22 16.79 1.24 5.21
N ILE A 23 15.70 1.85 4.73
CA ILE A 23 14.82 1.26 3.72
C ILE A 23 15.58 1.00 2.42
N GLU A 24 16.38 1.95 1.96
CA GLU A 24 17.18 1.86 0.73
C GLU A 24 18.20 0.73 0.79
N GLU A 25 18.95 0.59 1.88
CA GLU A 25 19.91 -0.51 2.09
C GLU A 25 19.23 -1.88 2.07
N HIS A 26 18.00 -1.96 2.57
CA HIS A 26 17.23 -3.20 2.65
C HIS A 26 16.21 -3.34 1.50
N THR A 27 16.31 -2.51 0.45
CA THR A 27 15.38 -2.57 -0.69
C THR A 27 15.38 -3.95 -1.34
N MET A 28 16.52 -4.64 -1.44
CA MET A 28 16.55 -6.00 -2.00
C MET A 28 15.67 -7.00 -1.23
N LEU A 29 15.54 -6.85 0.09
CA LEU A 29 14.72 -7.71 0.94
C LEU A 29 13.23 -7.30 0.94
N LEU A 30 12.94 -6.03 0.65
CA LEU A 30 11.59 -5.45 0.70
C LEU A 30 10.88 -5.36 -0.67
N SER A 31 11.53 -5.78 -1.76
CA SER A 31 11.19 -5.32 -3.12
C SER A 31 10.89 -6.39 -4.18
N PRO A 32 10.10 -7.45 -3.93
CA PRO A 32 9.33 -8.05 -5.02
C PRO A 32 8.22 -7.08 -5.43
N ILE A 33 7.42 -6.63 -4.46
CA ILE A 33 6.15 -5.91 -4.71
C ILE A 33 6.34 -4.48 -5.23
N ARG A 34 7.48 -3.84 -4.92
CA ARG A 34 7.84 -2.51 -5.40
C ARG A 34 8.48 -2.53 -6.80
N ARG A 35 8.90 -3.71 -7.28
CA ARG A 35 9.44 -3.91 -8.64
C ARG A 35 8.36 -4.34 -9.62
N ILE A 36 7.17 -4.70 -9.14
CA ILE A 36 6.05 -5.06 -10.00
C ILE A 36 5.62 -3.80 -10.77
N PRO A 37 5.58 -3.87 -12.11
CA PRO A 37 5.01 -2.80 -12.93
C PRO A 37 3.59 -2.42 -12.48
N GLN A 38 3.23 -1.15 -12.62
CA GLN A 38 1.94 -0.64 -12.14
C GLN A 38 0.74 -1.32 -12.82
N ASP A 39 0.85 -1.59 -14.11
CA ASP A 39 -0.15 -2.34 -14.89
C ASP A 39 -0.35 -3.77 -14.36
N VAL A 40 0.72 -4.46 -14.01
CA VAL A 40 0.65 -5.79 -13.38
C VAL A 40 0.01 -5.72 -11.99
N LEU A 41 0.33 -4.69 -11.18
CA LEU A 41 -0.35 -4.47 -9.90
C LEU A 41 -1.84 -4.20 -10.08
N THR A 42 -2.22 -3.38 -11.06
CA THR A 42 -3.63 -3.09 -11.37
C THR A 42 -4.37 -4.36 -11.81
N LEU A 43 -3.75 -5.21 -12.63
CA LEU A 43 -4.32 -6.51 -13.02
C LEU A 43 -4.55 -7.42 -11.80
N LEU A 44 -3.59 -7.46 -10.86
CA LEU A 44 -3.74 -8.22 -9.62
C LEU A 44 -4.89 -7.67 -8.76
N PHE A 45 -5.04 -6.35 -8.68
CA PHE A 45 -6.15 -5.72 -7.95
C PHE A 45 -7.51 -6.10 -8.55
N HIS A 46 -7.66 -6.07 -9.87
CA HIS A 46 -8.87 -6.50 -10.55
C HIS A 46 -9.17 -7.98 -10.32
N THR A 47 -8.17 -8.83 -10.46
CA THR A 47 -8.30 -10.27 -10.20
C THR A 47 -8.76 -10.53 -8.76
N LEU A 48 -8.22 -9.76 -7.80
CA LEU A 48 -8.64 -9.86 -6.40
C LEU A 48 -10.11 -9.46 -6.22
N VAL A 49 -10.54 -8.31 -6.76
CA VAL A 49 -11.94 -7.87 -6.65
C VAL A 49 -12.88 -8.91 -7.26
N GLU A 50 -12.61 -9.35 -8.49
CA GLU A 50 -13.45 -10.32 -9.19
C GLU A 50 -13.52 -11.67 -8.47
N THR A 51 -12.43 -12.13 -7.87
CA THR A 51 -12.40 -13.41 -7.15
C THR A 51 -13.19 -13.37 -5.86
N VAL A 52 -13.16 -12.25 -5.14
CA VAL A 52 -13.94 -12.05 -3.89
C VAL A 52 -15.44 -11.94 -4.18
N GLU A 53 -15.82 -11.42 -5.34
CA GLU A 53 -17.24 -11.26 -5.73
C GLU A 53 -17.88 -12.53 -6.31
N ARG A 54 -17.10 -13.57 -6.63
CA ARG A 54 -17.63 -14.81 -7.24
C ARG A 54 -18.34 -15.71 -6.21
N PRO A 55 -19.60 -16.10 -6.44
CA PRO A 55 -20.27 -17.07 -5.58
C PRO A 55 -19.60 -18.45 -5.70
N GLY A 56 -19.11 -19.00 -4.59
CA GLY A 56 -18.52 -20.34 -4.53
C GLY A 56 -16.99 -20.40 -4.45
N PHE A 57 -16.29 -19.26 -4.37
CA PHE A 57 -14.85 -19.28 -4.12
C PHE A 57 -14.56 -19.84 -2.72
N PRO A 58 -13.50 -20.64 -2.52
CA PRO A 58 -13.20 -21.23 -1.23
C PRO A 58 -13.12 -20.15 -0.15
N GLN A 59 -13.76 -20.40 0.98
CA GLN A 59 -13.77 -19.55 2.18
C GLN A 59 -12.35 -19.23 2.72
N LEU A 60 -11.28 -19.71 2.09
CA LEU A 60 -9.89 -19.39 2.44
C LEU A 60 -9.57 -17.89 2.40
N TRP A 61 -10.34 -17.08 1.66
CA TRP A 61 -10.21 -15.61 1.63
C TRP A 61 -11.25 -14.89 2.50
N THR A 62 -11.91 -15.60 3.44
CA THR A 62 -12.76 -14.99 4.50
C THR A 62 -11.98 -14.17 5.54
N LEU A 63 -10.72 -13.81 5.25
CA LEU A 63 -9.95 -12.85 6.04
C LEU A 63 -10.53 -11.43 5.96
N CYS A 64 -11.40 -11.15 4.98
CA CYS A 64 -12.09 -9.88 4.86
C CYS A 64 -13.49 -10.01 5.46
N PRO A 65 -13.83 -9.25 6.52
CA PRO A 65 -15.20 -9.16 6.98
C PRO A 65 -16.11 -8.75 5.80
N PRO A 66 -17.35 -9.25 5.71
CA PRO A 66 -18.27 -8.92 4.61
C PRO A 66 -18.52 -7.41 4.43
N ALA A 67 -18.17 -6.60 5.43
CA ALA A 67 -18.24 -5.14 5.39
C ALA A 67 -17.04 -4.45 4.71
N VAL A 68 -15.94 -5.16 4.41
CA VAL A 68 -14.71 -4.53 3.92
C VAL A 68 -14.51 -4.85 2.43
N ARG A 69 -14.63 -3.83 1.58
CA ARG A 69 -14.42 -3.98 0.13
C ARG A 69 -12.92 -4.17 -0.18
N PRO A 70 -12.53 -5.08 -1.09
CA PRO A 70 -11.13 -5.32 -1.45
C PRO A 70 -10.30 -4.08 -1.84
N PRO A 71 -10.84 -3.07 -2.57
CA PRO A 71 -10.09 -1.85 -2.91
C PRO A 71 -9.66 -1.05 -1.69
N VAL A 72 -10.49 -1.07 -0.63
CA VAL A 72 -10.17 -0.41 0.65
C VAL A 72 -8.96 -1.08 1.27
N ILE A 73 -8.91 -2.42 1.28
CA ILE A 73 -7.81 -3.20 1.85
C ILE A 73 -6.52 -2.96 1.07
N ILE A 74 -6.60 -3.03 -0.27
CA ILE A 74 -5.48 -2.73 -1.17
C ILE A 74 -4.89 -1.35 -0.84
N SER A 75 -5.75 -0.35 -0.61
CA SER A 75 -5.32 1.03 -0.33
C SER A 75 -4.60 1.22 1.02
N GLN A 76 -4.62 0.22 1.91
CA GLN A 76 -3.96 0.29 3.23
C GLN A 76 -2.56 -0.32 3.24
N VAL A 77 -2.10 -0.98 2.16
CA VAL A 77 -0.80 -1.66 2.14
C VAL A 77 0.37 -0.68 2.15
N CYS A 78 0.39 0.28 1.23
CA CYS A 78 1.40 1.33 1.18
C CYS A 78 0.92 2.55 0.38
N ILE A 79 1.67 3.66 0.43
CA ILE A 79 1.32 4.88 -0.30
C ILE A 79 1.28 4.68 -1.83
N GLY A 80 2.09 3.78 -2.38
CA GLY A 80 2.09 3.46 -3.82
C GLY A 80 0.81 2.74 -4.23
N TRP A 81 0.41 1.73 -3.47
CA TRP A 81 -0.82 0.96 -3.70
C TRP A 81 -2.07 1.82 -3.51
N ARG A 82 -2.07 2.67 -2.47
CA ARG A 82 -3.15 3.65 -2.25
C ARG A 82 -3.34 4.56 -3.45
N ARG A 83 -2.25 5.13 -3.96
CA ARG A 83 -2.29 6.03 -5.11
C ARG A 83 -2.83 5.30 -6.35
N LEU A 84 -2.33 4.10 -6.62
CA LEU A 84 -2.74 3.29 -7.76
C LEU A 84 -4.23 2.89 -7.68
N ALA A 85 -4.71 2.48 -6.50
CA ALA A 85 -6.11 2.11 -6.27
C ALA A 85 -7.07 3.30 -6.44
N LEU A 86 -6.69 4.50 -5.97
CA LEU A 86 -7.46 5.73 -6.16
C LEU A 86 -7.44 6.20 -7.63
N GLN A 87 -6.37 5.93 -8.37
CA GLN A 87 -6.24 6.24 -9.79
C GLN A 87 -6.93 5.22 -10.71
N THR A 88 -7.49 4.14 -10.15
CA THR A 88 -8.16 3.07 -10.91
C THR A 88 -9.64 3.00 -10.50
N PRO A 89 -10.52 3.85 -11.08
CA PRO A 89 -11.94 3.92 -10.70
C PRO A 89 -12.69 2.60 -10.84
N THR A 90 -12.27 1.74 -11.76
CA THR A 90 -12.87 0.43 -12.05
C THR A 90 -12.73 -0.58 -10.92
N LEU A 91 -11.98 -0.27 -9.85
CA LEU A 91 -11.87 -1.13 -8.67
C LEU A 91 -13.05 -0.98 -7.70
N TRP A 92 -13.76 0.15 -7.70
CA TRP A 92 -14.69 0.56 -6.64
C TRP A 92 -16.15 0.20 -6.92
#